data_AF-E2SA66-F1
#
_entry.id   AF-E2SA66-F1
#
_cell.length_a   1.000
_cell.length_b   1.000
_cell.length_c   1.000
_cell.angle_alpha   90.00
_cell.angle_beta   90.00
_cell.angle_gamma   90.00
#
_symmetry.space_group_name_H-M   'P 1'
#
loop_
_entity.id
_entity.type
_entity.pdbx_description
1 polymer ?
#
loop_
_entity_poly.entity_id
_entity_poly.type
_entity_poly.pdbx_seq_one_letter_code
_entity_poly.pdbx_strand_id
1 'polypeptide(L)'
;MATQNVPLSEHGREYVAAVVESGEAKDAAEVVDFALRKMEADRRAHGAKVEAFREAVQTGLDDLDNGRFTAVAVEELPSFINGLSPRLSQGTPVQ
;
A
#
# COMPACT_ATOMS: atom_id res chain seq x y z
N MET A 1 11.79 -27.35 -16.72
CA MET A 1 10.94 -26.14 -16.73
C MET A 1 9.90 -26.30 -17.82
N ALA A 2 8.65 -25.88 -17.57
CA ALA A 2 7.64 -25.80 -18.63
C ALA A 2 7.82 -24.48 -19.36
N THR A 3 8.02 -24.52 -20.68
CA THR A 3 8.17 -23.31 -21.48
C THR A 3 6.79 -22.83 -21.94
N GLN A 4 6.42 -21.60 -21.56
CA GLN A 4 5.24 -20.91 -22.04
C GLN A 4 5.69 -19.74 -22.94
N ASN A 5 5.15 -19.67 -24.16
CA ASN A 5 5.46 -18.58 -25.08
C ASN A 5 4.49 -17.42 -24.84
N VAL A 6 5.01 -16.28 -24.39
CA VAL A 6 4.23 -15.06 -24.15
C VAL A 6 4.69 -13.99 -25.13
N PRO A 7 3.84 -13.52 -26.06
CA PRO A 7 4.20 -12.43 -26.95
C PRO A 7 4.30 -11.12 -26.15
N LEU A 8 5.37 -10.37 -26.39
CA LEU A 8 5.59 -9.05 -25.78
C LEU A 8 5.24 -7.93 -26.77
N SER A 9 4.69 -6.84 -26.23
CA SER A 9 4.59 -5.56 -26.93
C SER A 9 5.99 -5.04 -27.30
N GLU A 10 6.05 -4.09 -28.23
CA GLU A 10 7.32 -3.44 -28.62
C GLU A 10 8.06 -2.87 -27.41
N HIS A 11 7.37 -2.05 -26.61
CA HIS A 11 7.89 -1.54 -25.34
C HIS A 11 8.36 -2.64 -24.39
N GLY A 12 7.63 -3.76 -24.29
CA GLY A 12 8.03 -4.89 -23.45
C GLY A 12 9.34 -5.53 -23.91
N ARG A 13 9.57 -5.62 -25.23
CA ARG A 13 10.83 -6.13 -25.78
C ARG A 13 11.98 -5.18 -25.54
N GLU A 14 11.76 -3.88 -25.74
CA GLU A 14 12.77 -2.84 -25.47
C GLU A 14 13.19 -2.83 -24.00
N TYR A 15 12.21 -2.89 -23.08
CA TYR A 15 12.47 -2.96 -21.65
C TYR A 15 13.26 -4.21 -21.27
N VAL A 16 12.83 -5.39 -21.74
CA VAL A 16 13.55 -6.65 -21.47
C VAL A 16 14.98 -6.60 -22.01
N ALA A 17 15.17 -6.08 -23.23
CA ALA A 17 16.49 -5.93 -23.82
C ALA A 17 17.38 -5.01 -22.97
N ALA A 18 16.87 -3.87 -22.52
CA ALA A 18 17.60 -2.91 -21.69
C ALA A 18 18.04 -3.51 -20.34
N VAL A 19 17.16 -4.27 -19.67
CA VAL A 19 17.47 -4.91 -18.37
C VAL A 19 18.49 -6.05 -18.53
N VAL A 20 18.44 -6.78 -19.65
CA VAL A 20 19.43 -7.83 -19.94
C VAL A 20 20.77 -7.21 -20.31
N GLU A 21 20.78 -6.15 -21.12
CA GLU A 21 21.99 -5.42 -21.51
C GLU A 21 22.66 -4.73 -20.30
N SER A 22 21.88 -4.22 -19.34
CA SER A 22 22.41 -3.66 -18.10
C SER A 22 22.99 -4.71 -17.15
N GLY A 23 22.68 -6.01 -17.38
CA GLY A 23 23.11 -7.12 -16.54
C GLY A 23 22.28 -7.31 -15.27
N GLU A 24 21.18 -6.57 -15.11
CA GLU A 24 20.23 -6.74 -14.00
C GLU A 24 19.49 -8.07 -14.06
N ALA A 25 19.34 -8.64 -15.26
CA ALA A 25 18.84 -9.99 -15.48
C ALA A 25 19.67 -10.70 -16.56
N LYS A 26 19.83 -12.01 -16.44
CA LYS A 26 20.56 -12.84 -17.39
C LYS A 26 19.81 -12.98 -18.72
N ASP A 27 18.49 -13.13 -18.66
CA ASP A 27 17.66 -13.41 -19.82
C ASP A 27 16.22 -12.92 -19.60
N ALA A 28 15.42 -12.99 -20.67
CA ALA A 28 14.03 -12.56 -20.63
C ALA A 28 13.16 -13.34 -19.64
N ALA A 29 13.48 -14.61 -19.38
CA ALA A 29 12.71 -15.42 -18.45
C ALA A 29 12.92 -14.93 -17.01
N GLU A 30 14.16 -14.56 -16.66
CA GLU A 30 14.46 -13.96 -15.36
C GLU A 30 13.79 -12.59 -15.18
N VAL A 31 13.74 -11.76 -16.23
CA VAL A 31 13.00 -10.47 -16.18
C VAL A 31 11.51 -10.72 -15.90
N VAL A 32 10.91 -11.70 -16.56
CA VAL A 32 9.49 -12.06 -16.35
C VAL A 32 9.27 -12.58 -14.92
N ASP A 33 10.14 -13.44 -14.40
CA ASP A 33 10.05 -13.93 -13.03
C ASP A 33 10.15 -12.79 -12.00
N PHE A 34 11.06 -11.83 -12.21
CA PHE A 34 11.15 -10.64 -11.37
C PHE A 34 9.90 -9.77 -11.44
N ALA A 35 9.36 -9.55 -12.63
CA ALA A 35 8.13 -8.81 -12.82
C ALA A 35 6.95 -9.48 -12.11
N LEU A 36 6.80 -10.80 -12.23
CA LEU A 36 5.73 -11.56 -11.57
C LEU A 36 5.86 -11.51 -10.04
N ARG A 37 7.07 -11.68 -9.50
CA ARG A 37 7.31 -11.57 -8.05
C ARG A 37 6.97 -10.17 -7.53
N LYS A 38 7.33 -9.12 -8.28
CA LYS A 38 6.99 -7.74 -7.93
C LYS A 38 5.47 -7.54 -7.94
N MET A 39 4.77 -7.98 -8.99
CA MET A 39 3.32 -7.89 -9.10
C MET A 39 2.61 -8.63 -7.96
N GLU A 40 3.11 -9.80 -7.56
CA GLU A 40 2.57 -10.56 -6.44
C GLU A 40 2.77 -9.83 -5.11
N ALA A 41 3.97 -9.28 -4.88
CA ALA A 41 4.27 -8.49 -3.69
C ALA A 41 3.36 -7.25 -3.60
N ASP A 42 3.21 -6.52 -4.71
CA ASP A 42 2.35 -5.34 -4.79
C ASP A 42 0.88 -5.69 -4.52
N ARG A 43 0.39 -6.81 -5.08
CA ARG A 43 -0.97 -7.31 -4.82
C ARG A 43 -1.17 -7.67 -3.35
N ARG A 44 -0.20 -8.35 -2.72
CA ARG A 44 -0.25 -8.71 -1.30
C ARG A 44 -0.27 -7.46 -0.41
N ALA A 45 0.60 -6.50 -0.69
CA ALA A 45 0.66 -5.24 0.04
C ALA A 45 -0.64 -4.43 -0.10
N HIS A 46 -1.20 -4.38 -1.31
CA HIS A 46 -2.48 -3.72 -1.54
C HIS A 46 -3.62 -4.40 -0.77
N GLY A 47 -3.70 -5.73 -0.82
CA GLY A 47 -4.68 -6.51 -0.06
C GLY A 47 -4.59 -6.23 1.44
N ALA A 48 -3.38 -6.29 2.01
CA ALA A 48 -3.16 -5.97 3.42
C ALA A 48 -3.59 -4.54 3.79
N LYS A 49 -3.31 -3.57 2.92
CA LYS A 49 -3.75 -2.17 3.12
C LYS A 49 -5.28 -2.05 3.12
N VAL A 50 -5.96 -2.77 2.23
CA VAL A 50 -7.43 -2.76 2.15
C VAL A 50 -8.03 -3.39 3.40
N GLU A 51 -7.49 -4.51 3.88
CA GLU A 51 -7.97 -5.12 5.13
C GLU A 51 -7.74 -4.22 6.34
N ALA A 52 -6.54 -3.65 6.50
CA ALA A 52 -6.27 -2.69 7.57
C ALA A 52 -7.20 -1.47 7.52
N PHE A 53 -7.53 -0.99 6.31
CA PHE A 53 -8.49 0.09 6.14
C PHE A 53 -9.91 -0.33 6.56
N ARG A 54 -10.34 -1.54 6.20
CA ARG A 54 -11.65 -2.09 6.62
C ARG A 54 -11.75 -2.22 8.13
N GLU A 55 -10.71 -2.73 8.78
CA GLU A 55 -10.63 -2.85 10.24
C GLU A 55 -10.71 -1.47 10.92
N ALA A 56 -9.99 -0.47 10.40
CA ALA A 56 -10.03 0.89 10.91
C ALA A 56 -11.41 1.53 10.75
N VAL A 57 -12.08 1.31 9.61
CA VAL A 57 -13.45 1.78 9.40
C VAL A 57 -14.41 1.11 10.38
N GLN A 58 -14.32 -0.22 10.55
CA GLN A 58 -15.18 -0.94 11.49
C GLN A 58 -14.98 -0.42 12.92
N THR A 59 -13.73 -0.20 13.32
CA THR A 59 -13.40 0.37 14.64
C THR A 59 -14.05 1.75 14.81
N GLY A 60 -13.99 2.61 13.80
CA GLY A 60 -14.62 3.93 13.84
C GLY A 60 -16.15 3.87 13.89
N LEU A 61 -16.78 2.90 13.22
CA LEU A 61 -18.22 2.66 13.31
C LEU A 61 -18.61 2.15 14.70
N ASP A 62 -17.85 1.22 15.25
CA ASP A 62 -18.07 0.71 16.62
C ASP A 62 -17.90 1.84 17.66
N ASP A 63 -16.91 2.73 17.47
CA ASP A 63 -16.75 3.92 18.29
C ASP A 63 -17.96 4.86 18.20
N LEU A 64 -18.50 5.06 17.00
CA LEU A 64 -19.69 5.87 16.78
C LEU A 64 -20.92 5.28 17.50
N ASP A 65 -21.16 3.99 17.35
CA ASP A 65 -22.28 3.27 17.97
C ASP A 65 -22.19 3.27 19.51
N ASN A 66 -20.97 3.19 20.05
CA ASN A 66 -20.72 3.26 21.50
C ASN A 66 -20.64 4.71 22.04
N GLY A 67 -20.87 5.72 21.20
CA GLY A 67 -20.80 7.13 21.61
C GLY A 67 -19.38 7.62 21.93
N ARG A 68 -18.33 6.90 21.50
CA ARG A 68 -16.92 7.24 21.67
C ARG A 68 -16.45 8.20 20.57
N PHE A 69 -17.17 9.30 20.37
CA PHE A 69 -16.82 10.35 19.42
C PHE A 69 -16.96 11.73 20.04
N THR A 70 -16.28 12.71 19.45
CA THR A 70 -16.44 14.12 19.80
C THR A 70 -17.07 14.83 18.61
N ALA A 71 -18.26 15.41 18.80
CA ALA A 71 -18.84 16.29 17.81
C ALA A 71 -18.08 17.61 17.78
N VAL A 72 -17.64 18.03 16.58
CA VAL A 72 -16.90 19.28 16.37
C VAL A 72 -17.59 20.04 15.25
N ALA A 73 -17.93 21.31 15.49
CA ALA A 73 -18.49 22.17 14.45
C ALA A 73 -17.43 22.45 13.37
N VAL A 74 -17.85 22.62 12.11
CA VAL A 74 -16.92 22.80 10.98
C VAL A 74 -16.06 24.05 11.17
N GLU A 75 -16.62 25.10 11.77
CA GLU A 75 -15.96 26.36 12.10
C GLU A 75 -14.88 26.18 13.18
N GLU A 76 -15.03 25.18 14.04
CA GLU A 76 -14.13 24.88 15.15
C GLU A 76 -13.08 23.81 14.78
N LEU A 77 -13.26 23.12 13.65
CA LEU A 77 -12.39 22.06 13.17
C LEU A 77 -10.90 22.49 13.12
N PRO A 78 -10.53 23.69 12.61
CA PRO A 78 -9.13 24.11 12.57
C PRO A 78 -8.53 24.25 13.98
N SER A 79 -9.28 24.84 14.92
CA SER A 79 -8.86 25.01 16.31
C SER A 79 -8.76 23.68 17.05
N PHE A 80 -9.68 22.76 16.78
CA PHE A 80 -9.68 21.41 17.33
C PHE A 80 -8.46 20.62 16.88
N ILE A 81 -8.17 20.59 15.57
CA ILE A 81 -6.99 19.89 15.02
C ILE A 81 -5.69 20.47 15.61
N ASN A 82 -5.57 21.80 15.67
CA ASN A 82 -4.39 22.44 16.27
C ASN A 82 -4.22 22.09 17.76
N GLY A 83 -5.32 21.87 18.49
CA GLY A 83 -5.34 21.43 19.88
C GLY A 83 -5.03 19.95 20.11
N LEU A 84 -5.01 19.12 19.06
CA LEU A 84 -4.60 17.71 19.14
C LEU A 84 -3.07 17.54 19.12
N SER A 85 -2.35 18.46 18.46
CA SER A 85 -0.89 18.44 18.33
C SER A 85 -0.11 18.33 19.65
N PRO A 86 -0.50 19.01 20.76
CA PRO A 86 0.20 18.88 22.04
C PRO A 86 -0.01 17.51 22.72
N ARG A 87 -1.10 16.79 22.41
CA ARG A 87 -1.45 15.51 23.06
C ARG A 87 -0.78 14.31 22.39
N LEU A 88 -0.51 14.38 21.09
CA LEU A 88 0.15 13.29 20.34
C LEU A 88 1.67 13.21 20.61
N SER A 89 2.29 14.29 21.11
CA SER A 89 3.70 14.31 21.53
C SER A 89 3.97 13.51 22.82
N GLN A 90 2.94 13.28 23.64
CA GLN A 90 3.00 12.45 24.83
C GLN A 90 2.42 11.07 24.49
N GLY A 91 3.22 10.24 23.82
CA GLY A 91 2.82 8.90 23.42
C GLY A 91 2.21 8.13 24.59
N THR A 92 1.04 7.54 24.35
CA THR A 92 0.41 6.59 25.26
C THR A 92 1.39 5.44 25.53
N PRO A 93 1.84 5.21 26.78
CA PRO A 93 2.54 3.98 27.11
C PRO A 93 1.52 2.85 27.05
N VAL A 94 1.71 1.93 26.11
CA VAL A 94 1.04 0.63 26.14
C VAL A 94 1.68 -0.14 27.30
N GLN A 95 0.92 -0.35 28.37
CA GLN A 95 1.27 -1.33 29.42
C GLN A 95 0.77 -2.71 29.03
#